data_AF-A0A833M8M6-F1
#
_entry.id   AF-A0A833M8M6-F1
#
_cell.length_a   1.000
_cell.length_b   1.000
_cell.length_c   1.000
_cell.angle_alpha   90.00
_cell.angle_beta   90.00
_cell.angle_gamma   90.00
#
_symmetry.space_group_name_H-M   'P 1'
#
loop_
_entity.id
_entity.type
_entity.pdbx_description
1 polymer ?
#
loop_
_entity_poly.entity_id
_entity_poly.type
_entity_poly.pdbx_seq_one_letter_code
_entity_poly.pdbx_strand_id
1 'polypeptide(L)'
;MLISITLLTTTIIGYVFTVVKERYYLKNNIIFLDHKNLQAEDLEKVDVKHFMLGSLEIMSGDEVKIKLEDSASISGIVLGVIKQKNSISIITKSHGVKNLEVSAIKKMKIISRYGRFFTWL
;
A
#
# COMPACT_ATOMS: atom_id res chain seq x y z
N MET A 1 -32.60 26.94 -4.38
CA MET A 1 -32.05 27.08 -3.01
C MET A 1 -32.11 25.76 -2.23
N LEU A 2 -33.28 25.16 -2.02
CA LEU A 2 -33.43 23.86 -1.34
C LEU A 2 -32.60 22.72 -1.98
N ILE A 3 -32.65 22.59 -3.31
CA ILE A 3 -31.90 21.55 -4.05
C ILE A 3 -30.38 21.68 -3.85
N SER A 4 -29.86 22.91 -3.84
CA SER A 4 -28.44 23.17 -3.63
C SER A 4 -28.01 22.80 -2.21
N ILE A 5 -28.85 23.07 -1.21
CA ILE A 5 -28.61 22.70 0.18
C ILE A 5 -28.60 21.18 0.34
N THR A 6 -29.55 20.47 -0.28
CA THR A 6 -29.61 18.99 -0.22
C THR A 6 -28.42 18.33 -0.91
N LEU A 7 -27.92 18.92 -2.01
CA LEU A 7 -26.74 18.40 -2.70
C LEU A 7 -25.47 18.58 -1.85
N LEU A 8 -25.33 19.77 -1.25
CA LEU A 8 -24.20 20.11 -0.38
C LEU A 8 -24.14 19.23 0.86
N THR A 9 -25.29 18.99 1.51
CA THR A 9 -25.34 18.10 2.69
C THR A 9 -24.99 16.67 2.31
N THR A 10 -25.48 16.17 1.17
CA THR A 10 -25.20 14.81 0.69
C THR A 10 -23.72 14.61 0.38
N THR A 11 -23.04 15.57 -0.25
CA THR A 11 -21.60 15.48 -0.51
C THR A 11 -20.77 15.55 0.76
N ILE A 12 -21.12 16.42 1.71
CA ILE A 12 -20.43 16.50 3.02
C ILE A 12 -20.61 15.18 3.78
N ILE A 13 -21.83 14.65 3.86
CA ILE A 13 -22.10 13.39 4.54
C ILE A 13 -21.35 12.24 3.86
N GLY A 14 -21.39 12.15 2.53
CA GLY A 14 -20.67 11.13 1.77
C GLY A 14 -19.16 11.18 2.00
N TYR A 15 -18.58 12.38 2.07
CA TYR A 15 -17.17 12.57 2.41
C TYR A 15 -16.86 12.08 3.83
N VAL A 16 -17.65 12.51 4.83
CA VAL A 16 -17.47 12.08 6.23
C VAL A 16 -17.58 10.55 6.36
N PHE A 17 -18.57 9.93 5.71
CA PHE A 17 -18.72 8.47 5.72
C PHE A 17 -17.52 7.74 5.09
N THR A 18 -16.97 8.28 4.01
CA THR A 18 -15.77 7.72 3.37
C THR A 18 -14.58 7.74 4.31
N VAL A 19 -14.34 8.89 4.98
CA VAL A 19 -13.25 9.04 5.94
C VAL A 19 -13.44 8.14 7.17
N VAL A 20 -14.67 8.03 7.70
CA VAL A 20 -14.98 7.14 8.84
C VAL A 20 -14.78 5.67 8.45
N LYS A 21 -15.23 5.27 7.26
CA LYS A 21 -15.04 3.91 6.73
C LYS A 21 -13.55 3.58 6.61
N GLU A 22 -12.74 4.47 6.05
CA GLU A 22 -11.29 4.28 5.98
C GLU A 22 -10.64 4.20 7.37
N ARG A 23 -10.99 5.12 8.29
CA ARG A 23 -10.50 5.04 9.67
C ARG A 23 -10.85 3.73 10.37
N TYR A 24 -12.04 3.19 10.13
CA TYR A 24 -12.47 1.91 10.68
C TYR A 24 -11.61 0.75 10.15
N TYR A 25 -11.33 0.72 8.84
CA TYR A 25 -10.44 -0.28 8.25
C TYR A 25 -9.02 -0.21 8.80
N LEU A 26 -8.45 1.01 8.91
CA LEU A 26 -7.13 1.19 9.52
C LEU A 26 -7.09 0.69 10.97
N LYS A 27 -8.14 0.97 11.77
CA LYS A 27 -8.22 0.52 13.17
C LYS A 27 -8.26 -1.01 13.31
N ASN A 28 -8.85 -1.70 12.34
CA ASN A 28 -8.90 -3.15 12.30
C ASN A 28 -7.71 -3.80 11.58
N ASN A 29 -6.64 -3.05 11.26
CA ASN A 29 -5.49 -3.52 10.46
C ASN A 29 -5.89 -4.10 9.09
N ILE A 30 -7.02 -3.64 8.54
CA ILE A 30 -7.49 -4.02 7.20
C ILE A 30 -6.97 -2.96 6.24
N ILE A 31 -6.03 -3.37 5.39
CA ILE A 31 -5.43 -2.51 4.37
C ILE A 31 -6.23 -2.74 3.09
N PHE A 32 -7.00 -1.74 2.67
CA PHE A 32 -7.77 -1.81 1.44
C PHE A 32 -6.86 -1.41 0.28
N LEU A 33 -6.46 -2.40 -0.52
CA LEU A 33 -5.66 -2.22 -1.72
C LEU A 33 -6.61 -2.33 -2.92
N ASP A 34 -7.03 -1.18 -3.46
CA ASP A 34 -7.84 -1.16 -4.68
C ASP A 34 -6.93 -1.42 -5.90
N HIS A 35 -6.67 -2.69 -6.17
CA HIS A 35 -5.94 -3.12 -7.36
C HIS A 35 -6.63 -4.32 -7.99
N LYS A 36 -7.14 -4.15 -9.21
CA LYS A 36 -7.90 -5.16 -9.97
C LYS A 36 -7.14 -6.47 -10.24
N ASN A 37 -5.81 -6.48 -10.05
CA ASN A 37 -4.93 -7.63 -10.29
C ASN A 37 -4.45 -8.30 -8.99
N LEU A 38 -5.06 -7.99 -7.84
CA LEU A 38 -4.80 -8.69 -6.57
C LEU A 38 -5.78 -9.85 -6.42
N GLN A 39 -5.28 -11.08 -6.40
CA GLN A 39 -6.06 -12.23 -5.99
C GLN A 39 -5.89 -12.49 -4.49
N ALA A 40 -6.93 -13.04 -3.84
CA ALA A 40 -6.93 -13.27 -2.40
C ALA A 40 -5.83 -14.26 -1.98
N GLU A 41 -5.48 -15.22 -2.84
CA GLU A 41 -4.44 -16.21 -2.56
C GLU A 41 -3.04 -15.58 -2.48
N ASP A 42 -2.81 -14.42 -3.11
CA ASP A 42 -1.53 -13.71 -3.01
C ASP A 42 -1.40 -12.92 -1.70
N LEU A 43 -2.53 -12.52 -1.10
CA LEU A 43 -2.58 -11.90 0.22
C LEU A 43 -2.40 -12.94 1.33
N GLU A 44 -2.88 -14.17 1.14
CA GLU A 44 -2.68 -15.27 2.10
C GLU A 44 -1.21 -15.72 2.20
N LYS A 45 -0.44 -15.55 1.12
CA LYS A 45 1.01 -15.88 1.10
C LYS A 45 1.86 -14.85 1.87
N VAL A 46 1.31 -13.70 2.21
CA VAL A 46 2.04 -12.62 2.90
C VAL A 46 1.90 -12.79 4.41
N ASP A 47 3.01 -13.17 5.04
CA ASP A 47 3.06 -13.44 6.49
C ASP A 47 3.13 -12.15 7.33
N VAL A 48 3.78 -11.10 6.80
CA VAL A 48 4.06 -9.88 7.57
C VAL A 48 3.70 -8.63 6.77
N LYS A 49 2.70 -7.90 7.27
CA LYS A 49 2.21 -6.64 6.67
C LYS A 49 2.96 -5.39 7.13
N HIS A 50 3.73 -5.49 8.22
CA HIS A 50 4.52 -4.38 8.77
C HIS A 50 5.89 -4.91 9.20
N PHE A 51 6.96 -4.37 8.62
CA PHE A 51 8.31 -4.85 8.85
C PHE A 51 9.34 -3.72 8.74
N MET A 52 10.52 -3.96 9.31
CA MET A 52 11.68 -3.09 9.12
C MET A 52 12.67 -3.74 8.17
N LEU A 53 13.17 -2.96 7.20
CA LEU A 53 14.31 -3.35 6.37
C LEU A 53 15.47 -2.38 6.61
N GLY A 54 16.47 -2.83 7.35
CA GLY A 54 17.53 -1.96 7.88
C GLY A 54 16.94 -0.94 8.85
N SER A 55 17.08 0.35 8.55
CA SER A 55 16.50 1.45 9.34
C SER A 55 15.16 1.97 8.78
N LEU A 56 14.60 1.34 7.74
CA LEU A 56 13.35 1.77 7.11
C LEU A 56 12.20 0.90 7.61
N GLU A 57 11.25 1.55 8.28
CA GLU A 57 9.95 0.98 8.64
C GLU A 57 9.01 1.05 7.43
N ILE A 58 8.46 -0.11 7.03
CA ILE A 58 7.67 -0.27 5.81
C ILE A 58 6.41 -1.05 6.11
N MET A 59 5.30 -0.52 5.63
CA MET A 59 3.98 -1.13 5.76
C MET A 59 3.44 -1.57 4.40
N SER A 60 2.58 -2.57 4.42
CA SER A 60 1.74 -2.93 3.29
C SER A 60 0.90 -1.71 2.86
N GLY A 61 0.84 -1.46 1.57
CA GLY A 61 0.26 -0.27 0.95
C GLY A 61 1.26 0.85 0.69
N ASP A 62 2.46 0.84 1.28
CA ASP A 62 3.46 1.87 1.01
C ASP A 62 3.95 1.77 -0.44
N GLU A 63 4.12 2.91 -1.10
CA GLU A 63 4.75 2.95 -2.42
C GLU A 63 6.27 3.09 -2.24
N VAL A 64 7.01 2.14 -2.79
CA VAL A 64 8.46 2.06 -2.67
C VAL A 64 9.14 2.02 -4.02
N LYS A 65 10.36 2.57 -4.06
CA LYS A 65 11.32 2.41 -5.16
C LYS A 65 12.47 1.54 -4.68
N ILE A 66 12.66 0.42 -5.37
CA ILE A 66 13.68 -0.58 -5.09
C ILE A 66 14.73 -0.53 -6.21
N LYS A 67 16.00 -0.42 -5.83
CA LYS A 67 17.14 -0.65 -6.73
C LYS A 67 17.68 -2.05 -6.48
N LEU A 68 17.71 -2.85 -7.53
CA LEU A 68 18.34 -4.16 -7.56
C LEU A 68 19.86 -4.04 -7.70
N GLU A 69 20.57 -5.14 -7.46
CA GLU A 69 22.02 -5.21 -7.68
C GLU A 69 22.42 -4.91 -9.13
N ASP A 70 21.62 -5.40 -10.10
CA ASP A 70 21.79 -5.19 -11.55
C ASP A 70 21.51 -3.75 -12.01
N SER A 71 21.45 -2.78 -11.09
CA SER A 71 21.13 -1.37 -11.34
C SER A 71 19.72 -1.09 -11.89
N ALA A 72 18.91 -2.13 -12.13
CA ALA A 72 17.50 -1.99 -12.45
C ALA A 72 16.74 -1.37 -11.27
N SER A 73 15.85 -0.41 -11.55
CA SER A 73 14.98 0.17 -10.54
C SER A 73 13.52 -0.20 -10.79
N ILE A 74 12.86 -0.68 -9.75
CA ILE A 74 11.45 -1.06 -9.78
C ILE A 74 10.69 -0.17 -8.79
N SER A 75 9.52 0.31 -9.18
CA SER A 75 8.61 1.05 -8.31
C SER A 75 7.29 0.31 -8.19
N GLY A 76 6.77 0.19 -6.97
CA GLY A 76 5.54 -0.55 -6.71
C GLY A 76 5.00 -0.34 -5.32
N ILE A 77 3.81 -0.90 -5.08
CA ILE A 77 3.14 -0.89 -3.78
C ILE A 77 3.54 -2.15 -3.02
N VAL A 78 3.96 -2.02 -1.77
CA VAL A 78 4.32 -3.16 -0.92
C VAL A 78 3.06 -3.91 -0.51
N LEU A 79 3.04 -5.22 -0.65
CA LEU A 79 2.01 -6.09 -0.06
C LEU A 79 2.45 -6.63 1.29
N GLY A 80 3.74 -6.87 1.45
CA GLY A 80 4.35 -7.33 2.69
C GLY A 80 5.48 -8.30 2.42
N VAL A 81 5.87 -9.05 3.46
CA VAL A 81 6.97 -10.03 3.40
C VAL A 81 6.42 -11.44 3.45
N ILE A 82 6.97 -12.30 2.60
CA ILE A 82 6.78 -13.75 2.64
C ILE A 82 7.98 -14.31 3.41
N LYS A 83 7.77 -14.71 4.68
CA LYS A 83 8.88 -15.15 5.56
C LYS A 83 9.53 -16.42 5.04
N GLN A 84 8.72 -17.36 4.55
CA GLN A 84 9.21 -18.65 4.06
C GLN A 84 10.24 -18.52 2.92
N LYS A 85 10.13 -17.47 2.10
CA LYS A 85 11.02 -17.21 0.96
C LYS A 85 11.98 -16.04 1.16
N ASN A 86 11.96 -15.43 2.36
CA ASN A 86 12.70 -14.21 2.67
C ASN A 86 12.61 -13.15 1.54
N SER A 87 11.38 -12.92 1.06
CA SER A 87 11.11 -12.07 -0.11
C SER A 87 10.03 -11.04 0.19
N ILE A 88 10.20 -9.83 -0.34
CA ILE A 88 9.19 -8.77 -0.32
C ILE A 88 8.28 -8.93 -1.53
N SER A 89 6.98 -9.00 -1.28
CA SER A 89 5.98 -8.99 -2.33
C SER A 89 5.58 -7.54 -2.64
N ILE A 90 5.74 -7.14 -3.90
CA ILE A 90 5.37 -5.81 -4.39
C ILE A 90 4.43 -5.93 -5.59
N ILE A 91 3.57 -4.94 -5.77
CA ILE A 91 2.76 -4.80 -6.96
C ILE A 91 3.34 -3.72 -7.85
N THR A 92 3.55 -4.10 -9.10
CA THR A 92 3.99 -3.18 -10.16
C THR A 92 2.81 -2.86 -11.07
N LYS A 93 2.66 -1.59 -11.47
CA LYS A 93 1.55 -1.14 -12.34
C LYS A 93 1.46 -1.91 -13.68
N SER A 94 2.58 -2.39 -14.21
CA SER A 94 2.65 -3.04 -15.53
C SER A 94 2.59 -4.58 -15.49
N HIS A 95 2.99 -5.22 -14.39
CA HIS A 95 3.28 -6.66 -14.36
C HIS A 95 2.65 -7.41 -13.19
N GLY A 96 1.76 -6.76 -12.42
CA GLY A 96 1.08 -7.41 -11.30
C GLY A 96 2.00 -7.64 -10.10
N VAL A 97 1.74 -8.72 -9.35
CA VAL A 97 2.47 -9.10 -8.13
C VAL A 97 3.84 -9.68 -8.48
N LYS A 98 4.90 -9.11 -7.92
CA LYS A 98 6.28 -9.56 -8.08
C LYS A 98 6.89 -9.78 -6.71
N ASN A 99 7.44 -10.97 -6.49
CA ASN A 99 8.17 -11.31 -5.28
C ASN A 99 9.67 -11.07 -5.53
N LEU A 100 10.27 -10.23 -4.69
CA LEU A 100 11.68 -9.87 -4.75
C LEU A 100 12.40 -10.42 -3.52
N GLU A 101 13.43 -11.23 -3.71
CA GLU A 101 14.27 -11.67 -2.59
C GLU A 101 14.97 -10.49 -1.92
N VAL A 102 15.01 -10.50 -0.59
CA VAL A 102 15.64 -9.42 0.19
C VAL A 102 17.13 -9.28 -0.13
N SER A 103 17.81 -10.38 -0.45
CA SER A 103 19.21 -10.44 -0.88
C SER A 103 19.49 -9.64 -2.15
N ALA A 104 18.56 -9.62 -3.10
CA ALA A 104 18.74 -8.93 -4.39
C ALA A 104 18.53 -7.39 -4.28
N ILE A 105 18.10 -6.89 -3.12
CA ILE A 105 17.78 -5.48 -2.90
C ILE A 105 19.04 -4.74 -2.45
N LYS A 106 19.64 -4.00 -3.38
CA LYS A 106 20.77 -3.12 -3.09
C LYS A 106 20.38 -1.91 -2.27
N LYS A 107 19.25 -1.27 -2.60
CA LYS A 107 18.75 -0.08 -1.90
C LYS A 107 17.25 0.07 -2.09
N MET A 108 16.56 0.49 -1.03
CA MET A 108 15.13 0.81 -1.08
C MET A 108 14.87 2.23 -0.56
N LYS A 109 13.86 2.88 -1.13
CA LYS A 109 13.37 4.21 -0.72
C LYS A 109 11.85 4.22 -0.72
N ILE A 110 11.24 4.76 0.32
CA ILE A 110 9.78 4.99 0.38
C ILE A 110 9.47 6.26 -0.42
N ILE A 111 8.56 6.16 -1.39
CA ILE A 111 8.04 7.29 -2.17
C ILE A 111 6.83 7.89 -1.46
N SER A 112 5.90 7.04 -1.04
CA SER A 112 4.66 7.43 -0.37
C SER A 112 4.32 6.41 0.71
N ARG A 113 3.70 6.87 1.81
CA ARG A 113 3.22 5.99 2.88
C ARG A 113 1.71 5.84 2.80
N TYR A 114 1.24 4.61 2.95
CA TYR A 114 -0.18 4.28 3.04
C TYR A 114 -0.82 4.97 4.24
N GLY A 115 -2.05 5.44 4.08
CA GLY A 115 -2.77 6.17 5.15
C GLY A 115 -2.31 7.61 5.37
N ARG A 116 -1.33 8.13 4.62
CA ARG A 116 -1.10 9.58 4.54
C ARG A 116 -2.09 10.21 3.57
N PHE A 117 -3.22 10.66 4.11
CA PHE A 117 -4.24 11.41 3.37
C PHE A 117 -3.84 12.85 3.02
N PHE A 118 -2.74 13.34 3.60
CA PHE A 118 -2.22 14.70 3.39
C PHE A 118 -0.76 14.64 2.94
N THR A 119 -0.54 14.71 1.63
CA THR A 119 0.79 14.90 1.03
C THR A 119 1.13 16.39 0.84
N TRP A 120 0.36 17.28 1.46
CA TRP A 120 0.57 18.73 1.47
C TRP A 120 0.31 19.27 2.87
N LEU A 121 1.37 19.28 3.68
CA LEU A 121 1.62 20.27 4.72
C LEU A 121 3.13 20.44 4.86
#